data_AF-A0A2Z6M677-F1
#
_entry.id   AF-A0A2Z6M677-F1
#
_cell.length_a   1.000
_cell.length_b   1.000
_cell.length_c   1.000
_cell.angle_alpha   90.00
_cell.angle_beta   90.00
_cell.angle_gamma   90.00
#
_symmetry.space_group_name_H-M   'P 1'
#
loop_
_entity.id
_entity.type
_entity.pdbx_description
1 polymer ?
#
loop_
_entity_poly.entity_id
_entity_poly.type
_entity_poly.pdbx_seq_one_letter_code
_entity_poly.pdbx_strand_id
1 'polypeptide(L)'
;MEISQVERAQVETSTCNCGEEETQRREMNRSSEFQGNSQELESMETNSHRQNSSPKNMPTEFELEEFFSVAEKNIQKKFQEKYNYDIVKDVPLEGRYEWVQLKQ
;
A
#
# COMPACT_ATOMS: atom_id res chain seq x y z
N MET A 1 30.18 -33.84 21.15
CA MET A 1 29.43 -32.72 20.55
C MET A 1 29.41 -32.96 19.04
N GLU A 2 28.40 -33.66 18.55
CA GLU A 2 28.17 -33.77 17.11
C GLU A 2 27.27 -32.60 16.70
N ILE A 3 27.76 -31.80 15.75
CA ILE A 3 27.01 -30.70 15.16
C ILE A 3 26.15 -31.34 14.08
N SER A 4 24.89 -31.63 14.39
CA SER A 4 23.89 -32.00 13.41
C SER A 4 23.77 -30.86 12.41
N GLN A 5 24.20 -31.09 11.17
CA GLN A 5 24.02 -30.15 10.09
C GLN A 5 22.52 -30.02 9.82
N VAL A 6 21.95 -28.89 10.21
CA VAL A 6 20.56 -28.54 9.90
C VAL A 6 20.51 -28.26 8.40
N GLU A 7 19.78 -29.11 7.69
CA GLU A 7 19.48 -28.94 6.27
C GLU A 7 18.73 -27.63 6.09
N ARG A 8 19.37 -26.66 5.42
CA ARG A 8 18.75 -25.37 5.11
C ARG A 8 17.73 -25.59 4.01
N ALA A 9 16.45 -25.60 4.35
CA ALA A 9 15.38 -25.53 3.37
C ALA A 9 15.53 -24.21 2.58
N GLN A 10 15.65 -24.32 1.25
CA GLN A 10 15.58 -23.14 0.40
C GLN A 10 14.11 -22.71 0.32
N VAL A 11 13.83 -21.47 0.71
CA VAL A 11 12.54 -20.83 0.48
C VAL A 11 12.46 -20.52 -1.01
N GLU A 12 11.70 -21.33 -1.74
CA GLU A 12 11.26 -20.99 -3.09
C GLU A 12 10.12 -19.98 -2.96
N THR A 13 10.43 -18.69 -3.08
CA THR A 13 9.40 -17.67 -3.28
C THR A 13 8.84 -17.88 -4.69
N SER A 14 7.71 -18.56 -4.78
CA SER A 14 6.93 -18.61 -6.01
C SER A 14 6.49 -17.18 -6.33
N THR A 15 7.04 -16.63 -7.41
CA THR A 15 6.50 -15.43 -8.05
C THR A 15 5.07 -15.77 -8.44
N CYS A 16 4.06 -15.20 -7.75
CA CYS A 16 2.70 -15.31 -8.25
C CYS A 16 2.67 -14.57 -9.58
N ASN A 17 2.41 -15.31 -10.66
CA ASN A 17 1.75 -14.71 -11.81
C ASN A 17 0.29 -14.50 -11.41
N CYS A 18 0.10 -13.54 -10.50
CA CYS A 18 -1.20 -12.97 -10.22
C CYS A 18 -1.67 -12.34 -11.53
N GLY A 19 -2.76 -12.89 -12.08
CA GLY A 19 -3.19 -12.71 -13.45
C GLY A 19 -3.16 -11.26 -13.93
N GLU A 20 -2.83 -11.12 -15.21
CA GLU A 20 -2.84 -9.91 -16.01
C GLU A 20 -4.26 -9.31 -16.07
N GLU A 21 -4.70 -8.68 -15.00
CA GLU A 21 -5.64 -7.58 -15.07
C GLU A 21 -4.83 -6.34 -14.71
N GLU A 22 -4.55 -5.52 -15.71
CA GLU A 22 -3.84 -4.24 -15.60
C GLU A 22 -4.34 -3.45 -14.40
N THR A 23 -3.66 -3.63 -13.25
CA THR A 23 -3.58 -2.55 -12.29
C THR A 23 -2.71 -1.52 -12.97
N GLN A 24 -3.37 -0.60 -13.70
CA GLN A 24 -2.80 0.68 -14.05
C GLN A 24 -2.30 1.28 -12.74
N ARG A 25 -1.02 1.03 -12.44
CA ARG A 25 -0.29 1.68 -11.38
C ARG A 25 -0.51 3.15 -11.70
N ARG A 26 -1.22 3.86 -10.84
CA ARG A 26 -1.39 5.30 -11.00
C ARG A 26 -0.01 5.89 -10.78
N GLU A 27 0.77 5.95 -11.86
CA GLU A 27 2.03 6.63 -11.91
C GLU A 27 1.74 8.09 -11.56
N MET A 28 2.23 8.52 -10.40
CA MET A 28 2.22 9.93 -10.07
C MET A 28 3.25 10.56 -10.99
N ASN A 29 2.79 11.14 -12.10
CA ASN A 29 3.59 11.93 -13.02
C ASN A 29 4.40 12.97 -12.23
N ARG A 30 5.68 12.67 -11.98
CA ARG A 30 6.67 13.62 -11.49
C ARG A 30 7.06 14.50 -12.67
N SER A 31 6.16 15.40 -13.06
CA SER A 31 6.46 16.41 -14.07
C SER A 31 7.15 17.59 -13.38
N SER A 32 8.47 17.63 -13.43
CA SER A 32 9.18 18.90 -13.49
C SER A 32 10.22 18.77 -14.59
N GLU A 33 9.98 19.43 -15.71
CA GLU A 33 10.98 19.71 -16.72
C GLU A 33 12.12 20.50 -16.08
N PHE A 34 13.13 19.82 -15.54
CA PHE A 34 14.38 20.47 -15.15
C PHE A 34 15.33 20.37 -16.34
N GLN A 35 15.31 21.44 -17.13
CA GLN A 35 16.22 21.67 -18.24
C GLN A 35 17.66 21.65 -17.68
N GLY A 36 18.40 20.59 -18.00
CA GLY A 36 19.79 20.41 -17.59
C GLY A 36 20.67 21.49 -18.21
N ASN A 37 21.07 22.44 -17.38
CA ASN A 37 22.19 23.35 -17.60
C ASN A 37 23.28 22.96 -16.59
N SER A 38 24.49 22.90 -17.11
CA SER A 38 25.69 22.24 -16.60
C SER A 38 26.20 22.76 -15.25
N GLN A 39 26.90 21.83 -14.59
CA GLN A 39 27.67 21.93 -13.36
C GLN A 39 28.52 23.20 -13.19
N GLU A 40 28.60 23.65 -11.92
CA GLU A 40 29.60 24.46 -11.19
C GLU A 40 28.83 25.49 -10.33
N LEU A 41 28.89 25.52 -9.00
CA LEU A 41 30.05 25.78 -8.16
C LEU A 41 29.78 25.36 -6.70
N GLU A 42 30.89 25.16 -6.00
CA GLU A 42 31.14 24.76 -4.62
C GLU A 42 30.36 25.43 -3.46
N SER A 43 30.15 24.60 -2.42
CA SER A 43 30.49 24.80 -1.00
C SER A 43 30.01 26.05 -0.26
N MET A 44 29.08 25.88 0.70
CA MET A 44 29.27 26.36 2.08
C MET A 44 28.32 25.71 3.10
N GLU A 45 28.96 25.22 4.16
CA GLU A 45 28.58 25.26 5.57
C GLU A 45 27.41 24.40 6.11
N THR A 46 27.85 23.41 6.88
CA THR A 46 27.14 22.78 7.99
C THR A 46 26.68 23.83 9.00
N ASN A 47 25.37 24.02 9.17
CA ASN A 47 24.85 24.37 10.49
C ASN A 47 23.36 24.04 10.69
N SER A 48 23.13 23.12 11.62
CA SER A 48 22.09 23.15 12.63
C SER A 48 20.77 23.82 12.25
N HIS A 49 19.80 23.04 11.74
CA HIS A 49 18.37 23.28 11.99
C HIS A 49 17.62 21.95 11.92
N ARG A 50 17.81 21.10 12.95
CA ARG A 50 16.77 20.15 13.35
C ARG A 50 15.59 20.98 13.88
N GLN A 51 14.86 21.59 12.97
CA GLN A 51 13.60 22.26 13.25
C GLN A 51 12.64 21.18 13.73
N ASN A 52 12.22 21.27 14.99
CA ASN A 52 11.08 20.53 15.52
C ASN A 52 9.90 20.73 14.54
N SER A 53 9.65 19.75 13.68
CA SER A 53 8.47 19.72 12.83
C SER A 53 7.28 19.30 13.69
N SER A 54 6.85 20.20 14.58
CA SER A 54 5.49 20.13 15.10
C SER A 54 4.55 20.09 13.90
N PRO A 55 3.57 19.17 13.83
CA PRO A 55 2.72 19.00 12.66
C PRO A 55 1.74 20.18 12.56
N LYS A 56 2.23 21.30 12.04
CA LYS A 56 1.46 22.56 11.91
C LYS A 56 0.32 22.48 10.90
N ASN A 57 0.28 21.41 10.10
CA ASN A 57 -0.69 21.19 9.03
C ASN A 57 -1.28 19.77 9.06
N MET A 58 -1.48 19.18 10.24
CA MET A 58 -2.22 17.91 10.29
C MET A 58 -3.71 18.23 10.09
N PRO A 59 -4.37 17.62 9.09
CA PRO A 59 -5.83 17.68 9.01
C PRO A 59 -6.43 17.08 10.29
N THR A 60 -7.61 17.54 10.65
CA THR A 60 -8.36 16.98 11.77
C THR A 60 -8.77 15.54 11.47
N GLU A 61 -8.98 14.75 12.52
CA GLU A 61 -9.46 13.37 12.38
C GLU A 61 -10.76 13.30 11.55
N PHE A 62 -11.65 14.27 11.74
CA PHE A 62 -12.89 14.36 10.98
C PHE A 62 -12.67 14.56 9.47
N GLU A 63 -11.74 15.45 9.09
CA GLU A 63 -11.42 15.69 7.67
C GLU A 63 -10.78 14.46 7.02
N LEU A 64 -9.92 13.75 7.76
CA LEU A 64 -9.33 12.50 7.28
C LEU A 64 -10.37 11.42 7.10
N GLU A 65 -11.26 11.26 8.08
CA GLU A 65 -12.33 10.28 8.04
C GLU A 65 -13.27 10.55 6.86
N GLU A 66 -13.69 11.80 6.64
CA GLU A 66 -14.52 12.16 5.49
C GLU A 66 -13.84 11.81 4.16
N PHE A 67 -12.54 12.07 4.04
CA PHE A 67 -11.76 11.74 2.86
C PHE A 67 -11.71 10.23 2.60
N PHE A 68 -11.36 9.43 3.62
CA PHE A 68 -11.20 7.99 3.45
C PHE A 68 -12.54 7.25 3.32
N SER A 69 -13.58 7.70 4.02
CA SER A 69 -14.94 7.14 3.96
C SER A 69 -15.48 7.04 2.53
N VAL A 70 -15.17 8.00 1.65
CA VAL A 70 -15.61 7.96 0.24
C VAL A 70 -14.93 6.83 -0.53
N ALA A 71 -13.60 6.72 -0.39
CA ALA A 71 -12.82 5.68 -1.05
C ALA A 71 -13.16 4.28 -0.52
N GLU A 72 -13.30 4.16 0.80
CA GLU A 72 -13.65 2.92 1.48
C GLU A 72 -14.99 2.38 0.99
N LYS A 73 -16.04 3.21 0.93
CA LYS A 73 -17.36 2.81 0.40
C LYS A 73 -17.28 2.32 -1.04
N ASN A 74 -16.46 2.96 -1.89
CA ASN A 74 -16.29 2.52 -3.27
C ASN A 74 -15.62 1.13 -3.35
N ILE A 75 -14.58 0.93 -2.55
CA ILE A 75 -13.85 -0.34 -2.47
C ILE A 75 -14.76 -1.44 -1.92
N GLN A 76 -15.49 -1.18 -0.84
CA GLN A 76 -16.46 -2.11 -0.26
C GLN A 76 -17.50 -2.54 -1.30
N LYS A 77 -18.09 -1.58 -2.03
CA LYS A 77 -19.08 -1.89 -3.07
C LYS A 77 -18.49 -2.77 -4.16
N LYS A 78 -17.31 -2.44 -4.68
CA LYS A 78 -16.63 -3.24 -5.72
C LYS A 78 -16.31 -4.65 -5.23
N PHE A 79 -15.87 -4.77 -3.98
CA PHE A 79 -15.58 -6.07 -3.38
C PHE A 79 -16.86 -6.90 -3.25
N GLN A 80 -17.91 -6.31 -2.70
CA GLN A 80 -19.21 -6.95 -2.54
C GLN A 80 -19.80 -7.43 -3.88
N GLU A 81 -19.71 -6.63 -4.93
CA GLU A 81 -20.17 -6.99 -6.27
C GLU A 81 -19.32 -8.09 -6.93
N LYS A 82 -18.00 -8.06 -6.74
CA LYS A 82 -17.10 -9.06 -7.32
C LYS A 82 -17.25 -10.42 -6.64
N TYR A 83 -17.37 -10.41 -5.31
CA TYR A 83 -17.19 -11.59 -4.46
C TYR A 83 -18.43 -12.07 -3.72
N ASN A 84 -19.53 -11.33 -3.78
CA ASN A 84 -20.74 -11.64 -3.02
C ASN A 84 -20.44 -11.78 -1.51
N TYR A 85 -19.66 -10.85 -0.96
CA TYR A 85 -19.23 -10.87 0.43
C TYR A 85 -19.19 -9.46 1.01
N ASP A 86 -19.75 -9.28 2.21
CA ASP A 86 -19.69 -8.03 2.95
C ASP A 86 -18.55 -8.07 3.98
N ILE A 87 -17.44 -7.42 3.64
CA ILE A 87 -16.23 -7.36 4.47
C ILE A 87 -16.39 -6.57 5.77
N VAL A 88 -17.37 -5.67 5.85
CA VAL A 88 -17.58 -4.85 7.06
C VAL A 88 -18.34 -5.65 8.10
N LYS A 89 -19.29 -6.46 7.65
CA LYS A 89 -20.06 -7.36 8.52
C LYS A 89 -19.44 -8.74 8.67
N ASP A 90 -18.43 -9.05 7.88
CA ASP A 90 -17.80 -10.37 7.80
C ASP A 90 -18.81 -11.48 7.49
N VAL A 91 -19.73 -11.21 6.54
CA VAL A 91 -20.79 -12.16 6.14
C VAL A 91 -20.80 -12.40 4.64
N PRO A 92 -20.99 -13.67 4.22
CA PRO A 92 -21.24 -13.96 2.82
C PRO A 92 -22.63 -13.54 2.40
N LEU A 93 -22.75 -13.16 1.14
CA LEU A 93 -24.00 -12.82 0.48
C LEU A 93 -24.30 -13.88 -0.58
N GLU A 94 -25.57 -13.99 -0.92
CA GLU A 94 -26.01 -14.86 -2.00
C GLU A 94 -25.39 -14.40 -3.33
N GLY A 95 -24.87 -15.34 -4.12
CA GLY A 95 -24.34 -15.06 -5.44
C GLY A 95 -23.45 -16.14 -6.01
N ARG A 96 -22.39 -15.74 -6.72
CA ARG A 96 -21.54 -16.65 -7.51
C ARG A 96 -20.62 -17.52 -6.66
N TYR A 97 -20.23 -17.02 -5.50
CA TYR A 97 -19.27 -17.69 -4.62
C TYR A 97 -19.96 -18.15 -3.34
N GLU A 98 -19.63 -19.37 -2.92
CA GLU A 98 -19.98 -19.91 -1.62
C GLU A 98 -18.78 -19.79 -0.69
N TRP A 99 -18.93 -19.03 0.39
CA TRP A 99 -17.87 -18.80 1.36
C TRP A 99 -17.98 -19.80 2.50
N VAL A 100 -16.88 -20.47 2.81
CA VAL A 100 -16.79 -21.43 3.92
C VAL A 100 -15.83 -20.88 4.97
N GLN A 101 -16.30 -20.76 6.21
CA GLN A 101 -15.45 -20.34 7.33
C GLN A 101 -14.53 -21.49 7.73
N LEU A 102 -13.22 -21.25 7.70
CA LEU A 102 -12.23 -22.21 8.17
C LEU A 102 -12.08 -22.10 9.68
N LYS A 103 -12.16 -23.24 10.39
CA LYS A 103 -11.82 -23.30 11.81
C LYS A 103 -10.31 -23.52 11.94
N GLN A 104 -9.65 -22.63 12.68
CA GLN A 104 -8.25 -22.80 13.07
C GLN A 104 -8.12 -23.67 14.31
#